data_AF-A0A9D5QNE8-F1
#
_entry.id   AF-A0A9D5QNE8-F1
#
_cell.length_a   1.000
_cell.length_b   1.000
_cell.length_c   1.000
_cell.angle_alpha   90.00
_cell.angle_beta   90.00
_cell.angle_gamma   90.00
#
_symmetry.space_group_name_H-M   'P 1'
#
loop_
_entity.id
_entity.type
_entity.pdbx_description
1 polymer ?
#
loop_
_entity_poly.entity_id
_entity_poly.type
_entity_poly.pdbx_seq_one_letter_code
_entity_poly.pdbx_strand_id
1 'polypeptide(L)' 'MTLLDLYQQAKNQERPVAPATAFIREVAQVTKKSEIAIRRWLSGECEPDKLTKDVLAQHFNITPEELFRKK' A
#
# COMPACT_ATOMS: atom_id res chain seq x y z
N MET A 1 4.44 25.79 -28.56
CA MET A 1 4.38 25.35 -27.15
C MET A 1 4.48 26.58 -26.28
N THR A 2 3.41 26.96 -25.59
CA THR A 2 3.40 28.12 -24.68
C THR A 2 3.48 27.64 -23.23
N LEU A 3 3.80 28.54 -22.31
CA LEU A 3 3.84 28.23 -20.87
C LEU A 3 2.46 27.74 -20.35
N LEU A 4 1.37 28.23 -20.97
CA LEU A 4 0.01 27.77 -20.71
C LEU A 4 -0.20 26.31 -21.16
N ASP A 5 0.34 25.95 -22.32
CA ASP A 5 0.27 24.59 -22.88
C ASP A 5 1.00 23.57 -22.00
N LEU A 6 2.20 23.93 -21.51
CA LEU A 6 2.96 23.11 -20.56
C LEU A 6 2.23 22.92 -19.22
N TYR A 7 1.55 23.96 -18.72
CA TYR A 7 0.76 23.85 -17.49
C TYR A 7 -0.48 22.95 -17.67
N GLN A 8 -1.16 23.03 -18.81
CA GLN A 8 -2.30 22.16 -19.12
C GLN A 8 -1.88 20.69 -19.28
N GLN A 9 -0.72 20.43 -19.89
CA GLN A 9 -0.14 19.09 -19.96
C GLN A 9 0.20 18.54 -18.57
N ALA A 10 0.86 19.33 -17.72
CA ALA A 10 1.18 18.92 -16.35
C ALA A 10 -0.07 18.69 -15.47
N LYS A 11 -1.16 19.45 -15.71
CA LYS A 11 -2.43 19.28 -15.00
C LYS A 11 -3.18 18.01 -15.42
N ASN A 12 -3.11 17.65 -16.70
CA ASN A 12 -3.79 16.48 -17.27
C ASN A 12 -2.94 15.21 -17.21
N GLN A 13 -1.66 15.30 -16.85
CA GLN A 13 -0.88 14.13 -16.48
C GLN A 13 -1.51 13.49 -15.25
N GLU A 14 -2.13 12.32 -15.46
CA GLU A 14 -2.50 11.42 -14.39
C GLU A 14 -1.27 11.23 -13.50
N ARG A 15 -1.35 11.75 -12.27
CA ARG A 15 -0.21 11.63 -11.35
C ARG A 15 0.07 10.15 -11.20
N PRO A 16 1.32 9.70 -11.39
CA PRO A 16 1.67 8.31 -11.13
C PRO A 16 1.25 7.99 -9.69
N VAL A 17 0.56 6.85 -9.52
CA VAL A 17 0.12 6.39 -8.22
C VAL A 17 1.33 6.42 -7.28
N ALA A 18 1.22 7.18 -6.19
CA ALA A 18 2.33 7.32 -5.25
C ALA A 18 2.78 5.92 -4.79
N PRO A 19 4.10 5.67 -4.65
CA PRO A 19 4.62 4.33 -4.34
C PRO A 19 4.01 3.73 -3.06
N ALA A 20 3.73 4.57 -2.05
CA ALA A 20 3.02 4.15 -0.84
C ALA A 20 1.58 3.67 -1.12
N THR A 21 0.87 4.31 -2.05
CA THR A 21 -0.48 3.90 -2.46
C THR A 21 -0.43 2.61 -3.28
N ALA A 22 0.58 2.45 -4.13
CA ALA A 22 0.79 1.21 -4.88
C ALA A 22 1.01 0.03 -3.92
N PHE A 23 1.85 0.21 -2.90
CA PHE A 23 2.08 -0.78 -1.85
C PHE A 23 0.78 -1.14 -1.10
N ILE A 24 0.02 -0.15 -0.66
CA ILE A 24 -1.27 -0.40 0.02
C ILE A 24 -2.23 -1.20 -0.86
N ARG A 25 -2.29 -0.89 -2.17
CA ARG A 25 -3.13 -1.63 -3.14
C ARG A 25 -2.66 -3.05 -3.34
N GLU A 26 -1.35 -3.27 -3.47
CA GLU A 26 -0.77 -4.61 -3.61
C GLU A 26 -1.11 -5.48 -2.39
N VAL A 27 -0.84 -4.98 -1.18
CA VAL A 27 -1.16 -5.67 0.08
C VAL A 27 -2.67 -5.92 0.20
N ALA A 28 -3.50 -4.96 -0.20
CA ALA A 28 -4.96 -5.14 -0.22
C ALA A 28 -5.40 -6.25 -1.19
N GLN A 29 -4.80 -6.33 -2.38
CA GLN A 29 -5.11 -7.37 -3.37
C GLN A 29 -4.66 -8.76 -2.91
N VAL A 30 -3.48 -8.86 -2.30
CA VAL A 30 -2.92 -10.12 -1.78
C VAL A 30 -3.76 -10.64 -0.61
N THR A 31 -4.13 -9.77 0.32
CA THR A 31 -4.88 -10.14 1.53
C THR A 31 -6.40 -10.19 1.35
N LYS A 32 -6.90 -9.70 0.20
CA LYS A 32 -8.32 -9.49 -0.07
C LYS A 32 -9.00 -8.61 0.99
N LYS A 33 -8.25 -7.69 1.60
CA LYS A 33 -8.76 -6.70 2.57
C LYS A 33 -8.83 -5.32 1.93
N SER A 34 -9.61 -4.42 2.53
CA SER A 34 -9.73 -3.05 2.07
C SER A 34 -8.46 -2.24 2.33
N GLU A 35 -8.12 -1.29 1.44
CA GLU A 35 -6.98 -0.37 1.61
C GLU A 35 -7.01 0.37 2.97
N ILE A 36 -8.22 0.65 3.49
CA ILE A 36 -8.43 1.26 4.82
C ILE A 36 -7.89 0.36 5.93
N ALA A 37 -8.10 -0.97 5.85
CA ALA A 37 -7.60 -1.90 6.86
C ALA A 37 -6.06 -1.92 6.86
N ILE A 38 -5.44 -1.90 5.68
CA ILE A 38 -3.98 -1.85 5.55
C ILE A 38 -3.43 -0.58 6.22
N ARG A 39 -4.07 0.57 5.97
CA ARG A 39 -3.69 1.84 6.61
C ARG A 39 -3.78 1.75 8.14
N ARG A 40 -4.83 1.12 8.69
CA ARG A 40 -4.96 0.91 10.14
C ARG A 40 -3.86 0.02 10.71
N TRP A 41 -3.43 -1.01 9.97
CA TRP A 41 -2.29 -1.85 10.38
C TRP A 41 -0.99 -1.08 10.39
N LEU A 42 -0.74 -0.26 9.38
CA LEU A 42 0.43 0.62 9.30
C LEU A 42 0.45 1.68 10.41
N SER A 43 -0.73 2.17 10.82
CA SER A 43 -0.87 3.08 11.96
C SER A 43 -0.79 2.38 13.33
N GLY A 44 -0.80 1.05 13.39
CA GLY A 44 -0.81 0.28 14.64
C GLY A 44 -2.14 0.28 15.39
N GLU A 45 -3.21 0.81 14.79
CA GLU A 45 -4.55 0.87 15.41
C GLU A 45 -5.21 -0.52 15.47
N CYS A 46 -4.86 -1.40 14.52
CA CYS A 46 -5.42 -2.75 14.43
C CYS A 46 -4.35 -3.72 13.92
N GLU A 47 -4.42 -4.99 14.32
CA GLU A 47 -3.53 -6.04 13.81
C GLU A 47 -4.31 -7.00 12.89
N PRO A 48 -3.70 -7.49 11.79
CA PRO A 48 -4.31 -8.49 10.94
C PRO A 48 -4.47 -9.86 11.61
N ASP A 49 -5.46 -10.63 11.15
CA ASP A 49 -5.67 -12.02 11.57
C ASP A 49 -4.48 -12.92 11.25
N LYS A 50 -4.34 -14.04 11.98
CA LYS A 50 -3.24 -15.01 11.81
C LYS A 50 -3.08 -15.49 10.36
N LEU A 51 -4.19 -15.78 9.67
CA LEU A 51 -4.16 -16.18 8.25
C LEU A 51 -3.61 -15.07 7.35
N THR A 52 -4.00 -13.83 7.61
CA THR A 52 -3.54 -12.67 6.85
C THR A 52 -2.05 -12.43 7.06
N LYS A 53 -1.57 -12.59 8.31
CA LYS A 53 -0.14 -12.53 8.63
C LYS A 53 0.65 -13.61 7.88
N ASP A 54 0.12 -14.82 7.79
CA ASP A 54 0.73 -15.95 7.07
C ASP A 54 0.79 -15.71 5.55
N VAL A 55 -0.31 -15.23 4.95
CA VAL A 55 -0.36 -14.89 3.51
C VAL A 55 0.65 -13.79 3.17
N LEU A 56 0.77 -12.76 4.02
CA LEU A 56 1.75 -11.70 3.80
C LEU A 56 3.18 -12.19 4.01
N ALA A 57 3.42 -13.02 5.01
CA ALA A 57 4.71 -13.64 5.25
C ALA A 57 5.18 -14.46 4.04
N GLN A 58 4.28 -15.25 3.45
CA GLN A 58 4.55 -15.99 2.21
C GLN A 58 4.81 -15.08 1.02
N HIS A 59 4.01 -14.01 0.86
CA HIS A 59 4.14 -13.07 -0.25
C HIS A 59 5.45 -12.29 -0.21
N PHE A 60 5.85 -11.81 0.96
CA PHE A 60 7.08 -11.05 1.15
C PHE A 60 8.32 -11.91 1.43
N ASN A 61 8.13 -13.23 1.57
CA ASN A 61 9.19 -14.19 1.92
C ASN A 61 9.89 -13.86 3.25
N ILE A 62 9.12 -13.35 4.22
CA ILE A 62 9.60 -12.94 5.55
C ILE A 62 8.71 -13.62 6.59
N THR A 63 9.22 -13.93 7.78
CA THR A 63 8.39 -14.51 8.85
C THR A 63 7.35 -13.50 9.35
N PRO A 64 6.15 -13.94 9.77
CA PRO A 64 5.14 -13.03 10.30
C PRO A 64 5.61 -12.28 11.56
N GLU A 65 6.54 -12.87 12.31
CA GLU A 65 7.15 -12.26 13.49
C GLU A 65 8.05 -11.08 13.13
N GLU A 66 8.83 -11.18 12.04
CA GLU A 66 9.63 -10.07 11.55
C GLU A 66 8.77 -9.02 10.85
N LEU A 67 7.78 -9.44 10.06
CA LEU A 67 6.92 -8.54 9.29
C LEU A 67 6.03 -7.66 10.19
N PHE A 68 5.58 -8.19 11.33
CA PHE A 68 4.74 -7.49 12.29
C PHE A 68 5.47 -7.20 13.62
N ARG A 69 6.80 -7.16 13.61
CA ARG A 69 7.59 -6.87 14.81
C ARG A 69 7.18 -5.53 15.40
N LYS A 70 6.65 -5.54 16.63
CA LYS A 70 6.34 -4.31 17.37
C LYS A 70 7.65 -3.54 17.59
N LYS A 71 7.69 -2.29 17.12
CA LYS A 71 8.77 -1.35 17.43
C LYS A 71 8.79 -1.03 18.91
#